data_AF-A0A1V9YTB2-F1
#
_entry.id   AF-A0A1V9YTB2-F1
#
_cell.length_a   1.000
_cell.length_b   1.000
_cell.length_c   1.000
_cell.angle_alpha   90.00
_cell.angle_beta   90.00
_cell.angle_gamma   90.00
#
_symmetry.space_group_name_H-M   'P 1'
#
loop_
_entity.id
_entity.type
_entity.pdbx_description
1 polymer ?
#
loop_
_entity_poly.entity_id
_entity_poly.type
_entity_poly.pdbx_seq_one_letter_code
_entity_poly.pdbx_strand_id
1 'polypeptide(L)'
;MHRVRRNHFAFGVSLVILFNIALMPMKAYLSEEFPWSHPVQAPVSNNFTEFNETTLTTYMAAYSSATLPRGNAFFDDTSRSVQLVRVVLDMATHVPVATADCPDAFLLGKPGVLYYPNSIRDRLCALAATTATVNATAMPPTGTCVYNTYFSLYIGHQCVWFRPGNDLAVTSSPSFVTITAAIGAYASVSWLWCKLAFRSAVSGVTMYLMWTKYYGRCFELEALLRRSGHRRKCEATKGTWSYEVLWGDPTAMILMNPAIATIIAIDCWLSVDVVTLAIMRASQSNNLTVMVLGFLYLSRTVWFAYAALCITDRHLKRHEKEHAFAEVDPTLVAIAAM
;
A
#
# COMPACT_ATOMS: atom_id res chain seq x y z
N MET A 1 19.19 2.42 -51.27
CA MET A 1 18.00 2.53 -50.40
C MET A 1 18.26 1.74 -49.13
N HIS A 2 18.08 2.35 -47.96
CA HIS A 2 18.21 1.67 -46.67
C HIS A 2 16.84 1.19 -46.20
N ARG A 3 16.75 -0.06 -45.74
CA ARG A 3 15.49 -0.60 -45.21
C ARG A 3 15.48 -0.42 -43.71
N VAL A 4 14.62 0.46 -43.20
CA VAL A 4 14.40 0.62 -41.76
C VAL A 4 13.16 -0.18 -41.37
N ARG A 5 13.33 -1.16 -40.48
CA ARG A 5 12.24 -1.95 -39.90
C ARG A 5 12.12 -1.63 -38.41
N ARG A 6 10.89 -1.49 -37.96
CA ARG A 6 10.57 -1.41 -36.53
C ARG A 6 10.32 -2.83 -36.02
N ASN A 7 10.91 -3.17 -34.89
CA ASN A 7 10.58 -4.41 -34.21
C ASN A 7 9.20 -4.28 -33.54
N HIS A 8 8.20 -5.00 -34.06
CA HIS A 8 6.82 -4.92 -33.57
C HIS A 8 6.67 -5.50 -32.16
N PHE A 9 7.46 -6.52 -31.81
CA PHE A 9 7.44 -7.13 -30.48
C PHE A 9 7.98 -6.15 -29.44
N ALA A 10 9.17 -5.57 -29.68
CA ALA A 10 9.76 -4.58 -28.78
C ALA A 10 8.85 -3.35 -28.59
N PHE A 11 8.21 -2.89 -29.67
CA PHE A 11 7.21 -1.82 -29.60
C PHE A 11 6.00 -2.19 -28.72
N GLY A 12 5.47 -3.40 -28.89
CA GLY A 12 4.37 -3.91 -28.06
C GLY A 12 4.73 -3.96 -26.58
N VAL A 13 5.92 -4.48 -26.24
CA VAL A 13 6.42 -4.52 -24.86
C VAL A 13 6.60 -3.11 -24.30
N SER A 14 7.21 -2.20 -25.05
CA SER A 14 7.37 -0.79 -24.67
C SER A 14 6.02 -0.10 -24.38
N LEU A 15 4.98 -0.38 -25.18
CA LEU A 15 3.63 0.16 -24.94
C LEU A 15 3.00 -0.40 -23.67
N VAL A 16 3.16 -1.69 -23.39
CA VAL A 16 2.67 -2.31 -22.15
C VAL A 16 3.33 -1.65 -20.93
N ILE A 17 4.65 -1.41 -20.99
CA ILE A 17 5.37 -0.72 -19.92
C ILE A 17 4.90 0.74 -19.78
N LEU A 18 4.65 1.45 -20.89
CA LEU A 18 4.06 2.78 -20.86
C LEU A 18 2.73 2.79 -20.10
N PHE A 19 1.81 1.88 -20.42
CA PHE A 19 0.52 1.82 -19.73
C PHE A 19 0.68 1.45 -18.26
N ASN A 20 1.59 0.52 -17.96
CA ASN A 20 1.89 0.15 -16.57
C ASN A 20 2.30 1.38 -15.73
N ILE A 21 3.21 2.22 -16.25
CA ILE A 21 3.68 3.40 -15.52
C ILE A 21 2.63 4.50 -15.50
N ALA A 22 1.99 4.79 -16.63
CA ALA A 22 0.95 5.82 -16.69
C ALA A 22 -0.21 5.50 -15.74
N LEU A 23 -0.51 4.22 -15.52
CA LEU A 23 -1.55 3.74 -14.61
C LEU A 23 -1.06 3.48 -13.18
N MET A 24 0.20 3.75 -12.84
CA MET A 24 0.70 3.58 -11.47
C MET A 24 -0.13 4.34 -10.42
N PRO A 25 -0.53 5.61 -10.63
CA PRO A 25 -1.42 6.31 -9.69
C PRO A 25 -2.78 5.63 -9.56
N MET A 26 -3.30 5.04 -10.65
CA MET A 26 -4.60 4.36 -10.67
C MET A 26 -4.57 3.00 -9.97
N LYS A 27 -3.40 2.37 -9.86
CA LYS A 27 -3.19 1.11 -9.14
C LYS A 27 -3.63 1.19 -7.67
N ALA A 28 -3.68 2.41 -7.11
CA ALA A 28 -4.26 2.71 -5.81
C ALA A 28 -5.68 2.13 -5.63
N TYR A 29 -6.52 2.21 -6.66
CA TYR A 29 -7.92 1.77 -6.62
C TYR A 29 -8.11 0.25 -6.63
N LEU A 30 -7.02 -0.52 -6.67
CA LEU A 30 -7.08 -1.96 -6.35
C LEU A 30 -7.39 -2.21 -4.87
N SER A 31 -7.09 -1.24 -3.99
CA SER A 31 -7.34 -1.35 -2.55
C SER A 31 -8.07 -0.15 -1.97
N GLU A 32 -8.02 1.01 -2.63
CA GLU A 32 -8.78 2.20 -2.27
C GLU A 32 -10.18 2.17 -2.89
N GLU A 33 -11.14 2.69 -2.13
CA GLU A 33 -12.51 2.86 -2.59
C GLU A 33 -12.66 4.00 -3.61
N PHE A 34 -13.63 3.84 -4.51
CA PHE A 34 -14.00 4.90 -5.45
C PHE A 34 -14.93 5.92 -4.77
N PRO A 35 -15.03 7.16 -5.29
CA PRO A 35 -15.90 8.18 -4.68
C PRO A 35 -17.38 7.80 -4.59
N TRP A 36 -17.83 6.82 -5.36
CA TRP A 36 -19.23 6.38 -5.46
C TRP A 36 -19.48 4.96 -4.94
N SER A 37 -18.48 4.27 -4.36
CA SER A 37 -18.66 2.87 -3.96
C SER A 37 -19.51 2.72 -2.70
N HIS A 38 -19.20 3.44 -1.62
CA HIS A 38 -19.79 3.16 -0.30
C HIS A 38 -20.00 4.42 0.56
N PRO A 39 -20.90 4.34 1.56
CA PRO A 39 -21.09 5.42 2.52
C PRO A 39 -19.82 5.62 3.35
N VAL A 40 -19.33 6.86 3.32
CA VAL A 40 -18.18 7.31 4.08
C VAL A 40 -18.44 7.21 5.58
N GLN A 41 -17.52 6.59 6.32
CA GLN A 41 -17.51 6.69 7.77
C GLN A 41 -17.08 8.09 8.22
N ALA A 42 -17.72 8.58 9.27
CA ALA A 42 -17.39 9.84 9.93
C ALA A 42 -17.22 9.63 11.44
N PRO A 43 -16.50 10.53 12.13
CA PRO A 43 -16.38 10.48 13.59
C PRO A 43 -17.77 10.50 14.25
N VAL A 44 -18.00 9.58 15.17
CA VAL A 44 -19.31 9.41 15.83
C VAL A 44 -19.55 10.50 16.88
N SER A 45 -18.51 10.83 17.66
CA SER A 45 -18.54 11.89 18.67
C SER A 45 -17.16 12.50 18.87
N ASN A 46 -17.11 13.80 19.19
CA ASN A 46 -15.88 14.48 19.61
C ASN A 46 -15.47 14.10 21.05
N ASN A 47 -16.38 13.51 21.83
CA ASN A 47 -16.09 13.00 23.16
C ASN A 47 -15.54 11.56 23.06
N PHE A 48 -14.29 11.38 23.49
CA PHE A 48 -13.60 10.10 23.39
C PHE A 48 -14.29 8.98 24.17
N THR A 49 -14.79 9.25 25.38
CA THR A 49 -15.41 8.22 26.23
C THR A 49 -16.69 7.71 25.60
N GLU A 50 -17.54 8.62 25.13
CA GLU A 50 -18.77 8.29 24.42
C GLU A 50 -18.47 7.51 23.13
N PHE A 51 -17.50 7.98 22.32
CA PHE A 51 -17.07 7.27 21.13
C PHE A 51 -16.61 5.84 21.42
N ASN A 52 -15.75 5.68 22.44
CA ASN A 52 -15.18 4.39 22.79
C ASN A 52 -16.28 3.40 23.19
N GLU A 53 -17.19 3.80 24.08
CA GLU A 53 -18.26 2.93 24.56
C GLU A 53 -19.28 2.59 23.46
N THR A 54 -19.75 3.59 22.71
CA THR A 54 -20.78 3.40 21.67
C THR A 54 -20.25 2.61 20.48
N THR A 55 -19.03 2.90 20.02
CA THR A 55 -18.43 2.23 18.86
C THR A 55 -18.05 0.80 19.22
N LEU A 56 -17.46 0.58 20.39
CA LEU A 56 -17.08 -0.76 20.85
C LEU A 56 -18.30 -1.67 20.99
N THR A 57 -19.37 -1.20 21.65
CA THR A 57 -20.61 -1.97 21.81
C THR A 57 -21.25 -2.28 20.46
N THR A 58 -21.29 -1.32 19.55
CA THR A 58 -21.82 -1.49 18.18
C THR A 58 -21.01 -2.52 17.40
N TYR A 59 -19.67 -2.46 17.47
CA TYR A 59 -18.78 -3.35 16.72
C TYR A 59 -18.83 -4.76 17.27
N MET A 60 -18.83 -4.90 18.58
CA MET A 60 -19.00 -6.19 19.23
C MET A 60 -20.34 -6.84 18.87
N ALA A 61 -21.43 -6.07 18.86
CA ALA A 61 -22.75 -6.59 18.47
C ALA A 61 -22.80 -6.99 16.98
N ALA A 62 -22.22 -6.18 16.10
CA ALA A 62 -22.23 -6.41 14.65
C ALA A 62 -21.32 -7.56 14.22
N TYR A 63 -20.16 -7.72 14.86
CA TYR A 63 -19.11 -8.67 14.49
C TYR A 63 -18.98 -9.75 15.56
N SER A 64 -19.71 -10.84 15.37
CA SER A 64 -19.75 -12.00 16.26
C SER A 64 -19.52 -13.30 15.49
N SER A 65 -19.35 -14.41 16.20
CA SER A 65 -19.28 -15.75 15.61
C SER A 65 -20.53 -16.13 14.80
N ALA A 66 -21.67 -15.47 15.03
CA ALA A 66 -22.90 -15.65 14.28
C ALA A 66 -22.93 -14.87 12.96
N THR A 67 -22.27 -13.71 12.89
CA THR A 67 -22.33 -12.82 11.72
C THR A 67 -21.11 -12.94 10.81
N LEU A 68 -19.95 -13.31 11.35
CA LEU A 68 -18.72 -13.45 10.59
C LEU A 68 -18.56 -14.86 9.98
N PRO A 69 -17.99 -14.98 8.76
CA PRO A 69 -17.75 -16.27 8.12
C PRO A 69 -16.76 -17.13 8.90
N ARG A 70 -17.00 -18.45 8.93
CA ARG A 70 -16.15 -19.42 9.63
C ARG A 70 -14.81 -19.61 8.92
N GLY A 71 -13.75 -19.89 9.66
CA GLY A 71 -12.41 -20.17 9.13
C GLY A 71 -11.63 -18.96 8.57
N ASN A 72 -12.27 -17.80 8.38
CA ASN A 72 -11.61 -16.63 7.82
C ASN A 72 -11.03 -15.71 8.89
N ALA A 73 -9.71 -15.70 9.06
CA ALA A 73 -9.03 -14.77 9.96
C ALA A 73 -9.23 -13.30 9.55
N PHE A 74 -9.32 -13.02 8.25
CA PHE A 74 -9.57 -11.68 7.71
C PHE A 74 -10.99 -11.56 7.15
N PHE A 75 -11.65 -10.43 7.43
CA PHE A 75 -12.97 -10.11 6.88
C PHE A 75 -13.02 -8.63 6.48
N ASP A 76 -13.55 -8.37 5.28
CA ASP A 76 -13.73 -7.01 4.73
C ASP A 76 -15.24 -6.71 4.67
N ASP A 77 -15.71 -5.83 5.55
CA ASP A 77 -17.09 -5.35 5.56
C ASP A 77 -17.20 -4.09 4.69
N THR A 78 -17.43 -4.31 3.41
CA THR A 78 -17.59 -3.23 2.42
C THR A 78 -18.82 -2.38 2.67
N SER A 79 -19.84 -2.89 3.39
CA SER A 79 -21.06 -2.13 3.67
C SER A 79 -20.83 -1.03 4.71
N ARG A 80 -19.86 -1.23 5.60
CA ARG A 80 -19.50 -0.28 6.66
C ARG A 80 -18.11 0.30 6.46
N SER A 81 -17.38 -0.07 5.40
CA SER A 81 -15.95 0.26 5.19
C SER A 81 -15.08 -0.08 6.41
N VAL A 82 -15.25 -1.30 6.94
CA VAL A 82 -14.49 -1.80 8.11
C VAL A 82 -13.77 -3.08 7.72
N GLN A 83 -12.48 -3.15 8.05
CA GLN A 83 -11.69 -4.37 7.92
C GLN A 83 -11.39 -4.96 9.28
N LEU A 84 -11.54 -6.28 9.39
CA LEU A 84 -11.37 -7.01 10.63
C LEU A 84 -10.33 -8.12 10.46
N VAL A 85 -9.52 -8.28 11.51
CA VAL A 85 -8.59 -9.39 11.68
C VAL A 85 -8.88 -10.08 13.00
N ARG A 86 -8.99 -11.41 12.95
CA ARG A 86 -9.23 -12.27 14.11
C ARG A 86 -8.02 -13.16 14.34
N VAL A 87 -7.56 -13.20 15.58
CA VAL A 87 -6.47 -14.07 16.03
C VAL A 87 -6.97 -14.85 17.24
N VAL A 88 -6.77 -16.17 17.23
CA VAL A 88 -7.11 -17.03 18.35
C VAL A 88 -5.88 -17.22 19.22
N LEU A 89 -6.03 -16.97 20.51
CA LEU A 89 -5.06 -17.26 21.55
C LEU A 89 -5.51 -18.52 22.29
N ASP A 90 -4.60 -19.47 22.44
CA ASP A 90 -4.80 -20.64 23.29
C ASP A 90 -4.27 -20.35 24.69
N MET A 91 -5.19 -20.17 25.63
CA MET A 91 -4.89 -19.92 27.04
C MET A 91 -4.32 -21.16 27.73
N ALA A 92 -4.52 -22.38 27.20
CA ALA A 92 -3.96 -23.59 27.82
C ALA A 92 -2.44 -23.69 27.63
N THR A 93 -1.92 -23.15 26.53
CA THR A 93 -0.49 -23.13 26.20
C THR A 93 0.15 -21.76 26.45
N HIS A 94 -0.65 -20.74 26.77
CA HIS A 94 -0.19 -19.39 27.07
C HIS A 94 0.63 -19.32 28.35
N VAL A 95 1.86 -18.82 28.24
CA VAL A 95 2.71 -18.49 29.38
C VAL A 95 2.47 -17.02 29.73
N PRO A 96 2.09 -16.68 30.97
CA PRO A 96 1.88 -15.30 31.38
C PRO A 96 3.15 -14.47 31.16
N VAL A 97 2.98 -13.34 30.46
CA VAL A 97 4.08 -12.43 30.15
C VAL A 97 3.98 -11.21 31.06
N ALA A 98 5.10 -10.84 31.69
CA ALA A 98 5.17 -9.60 32.47
C ALA A 98 4.86 -8.40 31.58
N THR A 99 4.18 -7.38 32.12
CA THR A 99 3.76 -6.21 31.33
C THR A 99 4.95 -5.47 30.70
N ALA A 100 6.13 -5.52 31.31
CA ALA A 100 7.35 -4.93 30.78
C ALA A 100 7.88 -5.64 29.52
N ASP A 101 7.76 -6.98 29.46
CA ASP A 101 8.27 -7.81 28.36
C ASP A 101 7.21 -8.04 27.26
N CYS A 102 5.98 -7.60 27.49
CA CYS A 102 4.85 -7.78 26.57
C CYS A 102 5.09 -7.28 25.13
N PRO A 103 5.74 -6.12 24.89
CA PRO A 103 5.96 -5.65 23.52
C PRO A 103 6.73 -6.66 22.65
N ASP A 104 7.77 -7.27 23.21
CA ASP A 104 8.65 -8.16 22.47
C ASP A 104 8.14 -9.61 22.47
N ALA A 105 7.55 -10.07 23.58
CA ALA A 105 7.14 -11.46 23.76
C ALA A 105 5.69 -11.77 23.33
N PHE A 106 4.77 -10.80 23.37
CA PHE A 106 3.34 -11.03 23.08
C PHE A 106 2.80 -10.19 21.92
N LEU A 107 3.14 -8.91 21.84
CA LEU A 107 2.64 -8.03 20.79
C LEU A 107 3.31 -8.30 19.44
N LEU A 108 4.58 -8.73 19.45
CA LEU A 108 5.29 -9.11 18.24
C LEU A 108 4.54 -10.22 17.49
N GLY A 109 4.36 -10.04 16.18
CA GLY A 109 3.60 -10.95 15.33
C GLY A 109 2.08 -10.80 15.41
N LYS A 110 1.54 -9.90 16.24
CA LYS A 110 0.10 -9.56 16.18
C LYS A 110 -0.19 -8.66 14.97
N PRO A 111 -1.30 -8.89 14.24
CA PRO A 111 -1.64 -8.11 13.06
C PRO A 111 -1.82 -6.63 13.38
N GLY A 112 -1.03 -5.77 12.72
CA GLY A 112 -1.15 -4.32 12.92
C GLY A 112 -0.50 -3.78 14.19
N VAL A 113 0.34 -4.56 14.88
CA VAL A 113 1.04 -4.15 16.11
C VAL A 113 1.75 -2.80 16.00
N LEU A 114 2.31 -2.49 14.82
CA LEU A 114 3.00 -1.23 14.53
C LEU A 114 2.09 0.00 14.77
N TYR A 115 0.78 -0.18 14.56
CA TYR A 115 -0.22 0.89 14.60
C TYR A 115 -1.01 0.95 15.91
N TYR A 116 -0.73 0.04 16.85
CA TYR A 116 -1.44 0.04 18.12
C TYR A 116 -0.97 1.21 19.00
N PRO A 117 -1.88 2.10 19.43
CA PRO A 117 -1.61 3.13 20.42
C PRO A 117 -1.45 2.47 21.80
N ASN A 118 -0.88 3.23 22.74
CA ASN A 118 -0.64 2.75 24.11
C ASN A 118 -1.89 2.15 24.76
N SER A 119 -3.07 2.76 24.58
CA SER A 119 -4.33 2.22 25.13
C SER A 119 -4.67 0.82 24.63
N ILE A 120 -4.41 0.50 23.36
CA ILE A 120 -4.61 -0.86 22.82
C ILE A 120 -3.51 -1.79 23.33
N ARG A 121 -2.24 -1.33 23.35
CA ARG A 121 -1.11 -2.10 23.86
C ARG A 121 -1.33 -2.51 25.32
N ASP A 122 -1.72 -1.57 26.18
CA ASP A 122 -1.97 -1.79 27.61
C ASP A 122 -3.07 -2.83 27.81
N ARG A 123 -4.14 -2.80 27.01
CA ARG A 123 -5.23 -3.79 27.06
C ARG A 123 -4.77 -5.18 26.63
N LEU A 124 -3.99 -5.28 25.56
CA LEU A 124 -3.44 -6.54 25.08
C LEU A 124 -2.39 -7.10 26.04
N CYS A 125 -1.59 -6.25 26.67
CA CYS A 125 -0.62 -6.65 27.68
C CYS A 125 -1.26 -7.07 28.99
N ALA A 126 -2.37 -6.45 29.39
CA ALA A 126 -3.18 -6.93 30.51
C ALA A 126 -3.75 -8.34 30.24
N LEU A 127 -4.19 -8.60 29.00
CA LEU A 127 -4.60 -9.94 28.58
C LEU A 127 -3.41 -10.92 28.62
N ALA A 128 -2.23 -10.52 28.12
CA ALA A 128 -1.03 -11.34 28.12
C ALA A 128 -0.52 -11.70 29.53
N ALA A 129 -0.74 -10.82 30.51
CA ALA A 129 -0.39 -11.07 31.91
C ALA A 129 -1.38 -12.00 32.62
N THR A 130 -2.52 -12.33 31.98
CA THR A 130 -3.55 -13.18 32.58
C THR A 130 -3.08 -14.64 32.63
N THR A 131 -3.29 -15.31 33.77
CA THR A 131 -2.89 -16.70 33.97
C THR A 131 -3.82 -17.69 33.25
N ALA A 132 -3.25 -18.80 32.76
CA ALA A 132 -3.96 -19.91 32.11
C ALA A 132 -5.11 -20.52 32.95
N THR A 133 -5.11 -20.28 34.26
CA THR A 133 -6.16 -20.73 35.20
C THR A 133 -7.43 -19.88 35.14
N VAL A 134 -7.40 -18.71 34.50
CA VAL A 134 -8.59 -17.88 34.33
C VAL A 134 -9.45 -18.51 33.25
N ASN A 135 -10.60 -19.03 33.67
CA ASN A 135 -11.61 -19.56 32.76
C ASN A 135 -11.99 -18.46 31.75
N ALA A 136 -11.70 -18.65 30.46
CA ALA A 136 -11.91 -17.59 29.46
C ALA A 136 -13.38 -17.13 29.47
N THR A 137 -14.32 -18.04 29.69
CA THR A 137 -15.77 -17.75 29.76
C THR A 137 -16.17 -16.82 30.90
N ALA A 138 -15.34 -16.68 31.94
CA ALA A 138 -15.57 -15.75 33.04
C ALA A 138 -14.99 -14.34 32.76
N MET A 139 -14.22 -14.17 31.69
CA MET A 139 -13.67 -12.87 31.30
C MET A 139 -14.78 -12.06 30.60
N PRO A 140 -15.17 -10.89 31.16
CA PRO A 140 -16.13 -10.03 30.48
C PRO A 140 -15.52 -9.61 29.13
N PRO A 141 -16.33 -9.51 28.06
CA PRO A 141 -15.81 -9.12 26.78
C PRO A 141 -15.44 -7.64 26.85
N THR A 142 -14.14 -7.37 26.86
CA THR A 142 -13.59 -6.03 26.99
C THR A 142 -12.77 -5.65 25.77
N GLY A 143 -12.66 -4.35 25.53
CA GLY A 143 -11.92 -3.80 24.42
C GLY A 143 -11.75 -2.30 24.54
N THR A 144 -11.18 -1.69 23.51
CA THR A 144 -11.06 -0.25 23.38
C THR A 144 -11.04 0.16 21.92
N CYS A 145 -11.64 1.31 21.63
CA CYS A 145 -11.60 1.99 20.34
C CYS A 145 -10.83 3.30 20.47
N VAL A 146 -10.05 3.64 19.43
CA VAL A 146 -9.22 4.83 19.39
C VAL A 146 -9.31 5.48 18.01
N TYR A 147 -9.43 6.80 18.00
CA TYR A 147 -9.33 7.58 16.76
C TYR A 147 -7.89 7.63 16.25
N ASN A 148 -7.75 7.47 14.94
CA ASN A 148 -6.50 7.70 14.24
C ASN A 148 -6.53 9.13 13.69
N THR A 149 -5.55 9.94 14.09
CA THR A 149 -5.44 11.33 13.66
C THR A 149 -4.12 11.60 12.94
N TYR A 150 -4.18 12.41 11.88
CA TYR A 150 -3.02 12.95 11.18
C TYR A 150 -3.14 14.46 11.13
N PHE A 151 -2.13 15.19 11.63
CA PHE A 151 -2.18 16.66 11.73
C PHE A 151 -3.50 17.17 12.35
N SER A 152 -3.97 16.48 13.40
CA SER A 152 -5.24 16.75 14.09
C SER A 152 -6.53 16.52 13.27
N LEU A 153 -6.44 15.90 12.09
CA LEU A 153 -7.58 15.46 11.29
C LEU A 153 -7.87 13.99 11.56
N TYR A 154 -9.14 13.63 11.76
CA TYR A 154 -9.57 12.25 11.90
C TYR A 154 -9.49 11.52 10.55
N ILE A 155 -8.63 10.51 10.45
CA ILE A 155 -8.46 9.69 9.25
C ILE A 155 -9.13 8.32 9.38
N GLY A 156 -9.61 7.98 10.57
CA GLY A 156 -10.25 6.71 10.83
C GLY A 156 -10.24 6.38 12.31
N HIS A 157 -10.55 5.13 12.63
CA HIS A 157 -10.44 4.58 13.97
C HIS A 157 -10.05 3.12 13.93
N GLN A 158 -9.53 2.64 15.06
CA GLN A 158 -9.22 1.24 15.29
C GLN A 158 -9.84 0.79 16.61
N CYS A 159 -10.41 -0.41 16.61
CA CYS A 159 -11.00 -1.04 17.78
C CYS A 159 -10.39 -2.41 17.98
N VAL A 160 -10.01 -2.74 19.21
CA VAL A 160 -9.56 -4.08 19.57
C VAL A 160 -10.40 -4.56 20.74
N TRP A 161 -10.95 -5.76 20.61
CA TRP A 161 -11.67 -6.44 21.68
C TRP A 161 -11.36 -7.93 21.68
N PHE A 162 -11.63 -8.58 22.79
CA PHE A 162 -11.47 -10.01 22.92
C PHE A 162 -12.72 -10.66 23.48
N ARG A 163 -12.97 -11.89 23.02
CA ARG A 163 -14.11 -12.71 23.41
C ARG A 163 -13.66 -14.12 23.77
N PRO A 164 -14.32 -14.76 24.74
CA PRO A 164 -14.08 -16.15 25.04
C PRO A 164 -14.54 -17.06 23.90
N GLY A 165 -13.78 -18.12 23.68
CA GLY A 165 -14.01 -19.10 22.64
C GLY A 165 -13.16 -18.87 21.39
N ASN A 166 -13.28 -19.81 20.47
CA ASN A 166 -12.65 -19.77 19.16
C ASN A 166 -13.72 -19.42 18.11
N ASP A 167 -13.79 -18.14 17.74
CA ASP A 167 -14.75 -17.66 16.75
C ASP A 167 -14.41 -18.09 15.31
N LEU A 168 -13.20 -18.61 15.06
CA LEU A 168 -12.80 -19.12 13.75
C LEU A 168 -13.33 -20.54 13.51
N ALA A 169 -13.27 -21.40 14.54
CA ALA A 169 -13.77 -22.77 14.51
C ALA A 169 -15.20 -22.89 15.09
N VAL A 170 -15.77 -21.81 15.62
CA VAL A 170 -17.07 -21.76 16.33
C VAL A 170 -17.13 -22.83 17.43
N THR A 171 -16.08 -22.89 18.26
CA THR A 171 -16.04 -23.74 19.45
C THR A 171 -15.99 -22.88 20.69
N SER A 172 -17.01 -23.01 21.53
CA SER A 172 -17.07 -22.37 22.85
C SER A 172 -16.23 -23.17 23.84
N SER A 173 -14.91 -23.12 23.67
CA SER A 173 -13.98 -23.77 24.60
C SER A 173 -13.48 -22.78 25.63
N PRO A 174 -13.36 -23.16 26.91
CA PRO A 174 -12.85 -22.29 27.97
C PRO A 174 -11.35 -21.97 27.82
N SER A 175 -10.64 -22.69 26.94
CA SER A 175 -9.22 -22.53 26.69
C SER A 175 -8.87 -21.55 25.58
N PHE A 176 -9.83 -21.07 24.78
CA PHE A 176 -9.54 -20.16 23.68
C PHE A 176 -10.07 -18.76 23.95
N VAL A 177 -9.32 -17.76 23.49
CA VAL A 177 -9.75 -16.35 23.43
C VAL A 177 -9.55 -15.86 22.01
N THR A 178 -10.58 -15.29 21.41
CA THR A 178 -10.47 -14.64 20.10
C THR A 178 -10.24 -13.15 20.30
N ILE A 179 -9.11 -12.66 19.82
CA ILE A 179 -8.79 -11.23 19.70
C ILE A 179 -9.27 -10.77 18.32
N THR A 180 -10.09 -9.74 18.29
CA THR A 180 -10.57 -9.12 17.04
C THR A 180 -10.09 -7.68 16.99
N ALA A 181 -9.37 -7.33 15.93
CA ALA A 181 -8.97 -5.97 15.61
C ALA A 181 -9.77 -5.50 14.39
N ALA A 182 -10.44 -4.36 14.52
CA ALA A 182 -11.21 -3.73 13.44
C ALA A 182 -10.69 -2.34 13.15
N ILE A 183 -10.67 -1.96 11.88
CA ILE A 183 -10.21 -0.64 11.42
C ILE A 183 -11.24 -0.07 10.46
N GLY A 184 -11.69 1.14 10.76
CA GLY A 184 -12.50 1.96 9.87
C GLY A 184 -11.70 3.15 9.36
N ALA A 185 -11.81 3.44 8.07
CA ALA A 185 -11.18 4.61 7.45
C ALA A 185 -12.20 5.72 7.23
N TYR A 186 -11.83 6.96 7.54
CA TYR A 186 -12.67 8.14 7.30
C TYR A 186 -12.16 8.87 6.06
N ALA A 187 -13.04 9.11 5.10
CA ALA A 187 -12.68 9.84 3.89
C ALA A 187 -13.87 10.63 3.37
N SER A 188 -13.85 11.97 3.40
CA SER A 188 -14.96 12.74 2.85
C SER A 188 -15.15 12.45 1.35
N VAL A 189 -16.40 12.45 0.87
CA VAL A 189 -16.70 12.22 -0.55
C VAL A 189 -15.96 13.22 -1.44
N SER A 190 -15.88 14.48 -1.02
CA SER A 190 -15.11 15.52 -1.70
C SER A 190 -13.62 15.20 -1.79
N TRP A 191 -13.03 14.63 -0.73
CA TRP A 191 -11.64 14.21 -0.72
C TRP A 191 -11.39 13.06 -1.71
N LEU A 192 -12.29 12.08 -1.78
CA LEU A 192 -12.19 10.96 -2.73
C LEU A 192 -12.24 11.45 -4.19
N TRP A 193 -13.13 12.39 -4.52
CA TRP A 193 -13.18 13.02 -5.85
C TRP A 193 -11.91 13.81 -6.15
N CYS A 194 -11.39 14.55 -5.17
CA CYS A 194 -10.13 15.28 -5.31
C CYS A 194 -8.96 14.32 -5.62
N LYS A 195 -8.84 13.20 -4.88
CA LYS A 195 -7.85 12.15 -5.15
C LYS A 195 -7.99 11.57 -6.56
N LEU A 196 -9.22 11.28 -7.01
CA LEU A 196 -9.46 10.74 -8.34
C LEU A 196 -9.07 11.72 -9.45
N ALA A 197 -9.47 12.99 -9.33
CA ALA A 197 -9.11 14.03 -10.28
C ALA A 197 -7.58 14.23 -10.33
N PHE A 198 -6.95 14.29 -9.15
CA PHE A 198 -5.50 14.42 -9.02
C PHE A 198 -4.76 13.26 -9.69
N ARG A 199 -5.11 12.00 -9.38
CA ARG A 199 -4.50 10.82 -10.01
C ARG A 199 -4.70 10.79 -11.50
N SER A 200 -5.89 11.16 -11.98
CA SER A 200 -6.19 11.22 -13.41
C SER A 200 -5.32 12.24 -14.13
N ALA A 201 -5.10 13.41 -13.52
CA ALA A 201 -4.21 14.42 -14.03
C ALA A 201 -2.74 13.94 -14.06
N VAL A 202 -2.26 13.30 -12.99
CA VAL A 202 -0.88 12.78 -12.93
C VAL A 202 -0.65 11.68 -13.96
N SER A 203 -1.60 10.75 -14.14
CA SER A 203 -1.57 9.75 -15.19
C SER A 203 -1.53 10.37 -16.58
N GLY A 204 -2.37 11.38 -16.84
CA GLY A 204 -2.40 12.11 -18.11
C GLY A 204 -1.09 12.85 -18.41
N VAL A 205 -0.53 13.55 -17.41
CA VAL A 205 0.77 14.23 -17.52
C VAL A 205 1.89 13.24 -17.79
N THR A 206 1.90 12.10 -17.09
CA THR A 206 2.91 11.04 -17.28
C THR A 206 2.83 10.50 -18.71
N MET A 207 1.63 10.21 -19.19
CA MET A 207 1.41 9.74 -20.57
C MET A 207 1.85 10.78 -21.61
N TYR A 208 1.52 12.05 -21.39
CA TYR A 208 1.94 13.16 -22.25
C TYR A 208 3.47 13.31 -22.30
N LEU A 209 4.15 13.24 -21.15
CA LEU A 209 5.60 13.33 -21.07
C LEU A 209 6.26 12.14 -21.78
N MET A 210 5.78 10.93 -21.56
CA MET A 210 6.27 9.75 -22.28
C MET A 210 6.09 9.90 -23.79
N TRP A 211 4.91 10.32 -24.23
CA TRP A 211 4.61 10.46 -25.65
C TRP A 211 5.51 11.51 -26.33
N THR A 212 5.65 12.69 -25.71
CA THR A 212 6.40 13.81 -26.30
C THR A 212 7.91 13.66 -26.19
N LYS A 213 8.43 13.16 -25.05
CA LYS A 213 9.87 13.10 -24.79
C LYS A 213 10.52 11.78 -25.20
N TYR A 214 9.80 10.66 -25.14
CA TYR A 214 10.33 9.34 -25.52
C TYR A 214 9.87 8.96 -26.93
N TYR A 215 8.57 8.71 -27.11
CA TYR A 215 8.05 8.19 -28.38
C TYR A 215 8.25 9.16 -29.54
N GLY A 216 8.02 10.46 -29.32
CA GLY A 216 8.32 11.50 -30.31
C GLY A 216 9.77 11.47 -30.80
N ARG A 217 10.74 11.29 -29.87
CA ARG A 217 12.16 11.17 -30.22
C ARG A 217 12.48 9.86 -30.93
N CYS A 218 11.83 8.75 -30.57
CA CYS A 218 11.96 7.48 -31.31
C CYS A 218 11.47 7.63 -32.76
N PHE A 219 10.36 8.33 -32.99
CA PHE A 219 9.86 8.62 -34.33
C PHE A 219 10.80 9.54 -35.12
N GLU A 220 11.36 10.58 -34.49
CA GLU A 220 12.36 11.45 -35.12
C GLU A 220 13.62 10.67 -35.51
N LEU A 221 14.11 9.79 -34.64
CA LEU A 221 15.25 8.92 -34.91
C LEU A 221 14.98 8.00 -36.12
N GLU A 222 13.81 7.39 -36.18
CA GLU A 222 13.39 6.55 -37.30
C GLU A 222 13.33 7.36 -38.61
N ALA A 223 12.78 8.57 -38.57
CA ALA A 223 12.73 9.47 -39.72
C ALA A 223 14.14 9.89 -40.17
N LEU A 224 15.05 10.19 -39.24
CA LEU A 224 16.43 10.55 -39.53
C LEU A 224 17.21 9.38 -40.15
N LEU A 225 17.04 8.16 -39.63
CA LEU A 225 17.64 6.95 -40.18
C LEU A 225 17.14 6.64 -41.59
N ARG A 226 15.84 6.86 -41.85
CA ARG A 226 15.25 6.71 -43.19
C ARG A 226 15.78 7.73 -44.20
N ARG A 227 15.98 8.98 -43.76
CA ARG A 227 16.42 10.09 -44.64
C ARG A 227 17.92 10.08 -44.91
N SER A 228 18.73 9.86 -43.87
CA SER A 228 20.17 10.15 -43.91
C SER A 228 21.07 8.93 -43.75
N GLY A 229 20.57 7.80 -43.22
CA GLY A 229 21.42 6.69 -42.79
C GLY A 229 22.48 7.12 -41.76
N HIS A 230 23.38 6.22 -41.36
CA HIS A 230 24.40 6.52 -40.35
C HIS A 230 25.66 7.21 -40.93
N ARG A 231 25.99 7.01 -42.21
CA ARG A 231 27.22 7.53 -42.85
C ARG A 231 26.91 8.47 -44.01
N ARG A 232 27.50 9.68 -43.97
CA ARG A 232 27.28 10.71 -44.99
C ARG A 232 28.19 10.62 -46.22
N LYS A 233 29.27 9.81 -46.20
CA LYS A 233 30.19 9.61 -47.35
C LYS A 233 30.96 8.28 -47.21
N CYS A 234 30.46 7.20 -47.80
CA CYS A 234 31.30 6.07 -48.20
C CYS A 234 30.76 5.55 -49.53
N GLU A 235 31.26 6.13 -50.63
CA GLU A 235 30.94 5.75 -52.01
C GLU A 235 31.46 4.36 -52.42
N ALA A 236 32.17 3.64 -51.55
CA ALA A 236 32.92 2.44 -51.97
C ALA A 236 32.25 1.09 -51.70
N THR A 237 31.06 1.02 -51.10
CA THR A 237 30.44 -0.29 -50.81
C THR A 237 28.93 -0.24 -51.02
N LYS A 238 28.47 -0.83 -52.14
CA LYS A 238 27.06 -1.12 -52.47
C LYS A 238 26.46 -2.19 -51.52
N GLY A 239 26.66 -2.03 -50.22
CA GLY A 239 26.07 -2.89 -49.20
C GLY A 239 24.60 -2.53 -49.00
N THR A 240 23.70 -3.49 -49.08
CA THR A 240 22.28 -3.33 -48.77
C THR A 240 22.11 -3.30 -47.25
N TRP A 241 22.15 -2.11 -46.64
CA TRP A 241 22.02 -1.98 -45.19
C TRP A 241 20.56 -2.03 -44.74
N SER A 242 20.26 -2.89 -43.77
CA SER A 242 19.00 -2.92 -43.03
C SER A 242 19.22 -2.45 -41.60
N TYR A 243 18.40 -1.49 -41.15
CA TYR A 243 18.37 -1.04 -39.77
C TYR A 243 17.14 -1.62 -39.09
N GLU A 244 17.33 -2.14 -37.88
CA GLU A 244 16.25 -2.52 -36.98
C GLU A 244 16.25 -1.57 -35.78
N VAL A 245 15.13 -0.90 -35.56
CA VAL A 245 14.98 0.02 -34.41
C VAL A 245 14.23 -0.72 -33.31
N LEU A 246 14.92 -0.94 -32.19
CA LEU A 246 14.39 -1.53 -30.96
C LEU A 246 13.99 -0.41 -30.01
N TRP A 247 12.69 -0.33 -29.70
CA TRP A 247 12.20 0.64 -28.71
C TRP A 247 12.35 -0.01 -27.34
N GLY A 248 13.18 0.59 -26.51
CA GLY A 248 13.47 0.11 -25.16
C GLY A 248 12.41 0.55 -24.15
N ASP A 249 12.83 0.55 -22.89
CA ASP A 249 11.99 0.88 -21.76
C ASP A 249 11.93 2.41 -21.48
N PRO A 250 10.74 3.06 -21.52
CA PRO A 250 10.60 4.48 -21.16
C PRO A 250 10.68 4.76 -19.65
N THR A 251 10.74 3.74 -18.79
CA THR A 251 10.62 3.83 -17.32
C THR A 251 11.62 4.79 -16.70
N ALA A 252 12.90 4.68 -17.07
CA ALA A 252 13.97 5.50 -16.51
C ALA A 252 13.71 7.02 -16.67
N MET A 253 13.11 7.43 -17.80
CA MET A 253 12.82 8.83 -18.08
C MET A 253 11.79 9.43 -17.10
N ILE A 254 10.80 8.64 -16.69
CA ILE A 254 9.77 9.08 -15.73
C ILE A 254 10.28 8.96 -14.30
N LEU A 255 10.98 7.87 -13.99
CA LEU A 255 11.58 7.64 -12.67
C LEU A 255 12.56 8.75 -12.28
N MET A 256 13.37 9.21 -13.23
CA MET A 256 14.35 10.27 -13.01
C MET A 256 13.77 11.69 -13.10
N ASN A 257 12.45 11.84 -13.28
CA ASN A 257 11.83 13.16 -13.26
C ASN A 257 11.47 13.55 -11.81
N PRO A 258 12.20 14.50 -11.18
CA PRO A 258 11.99 14.86 -9.78
C PRO A 258 10.57 15.34 -9.49
N ALA A 259 9.92 16.01 -10.43
CA ALA A 259 8.56 16.50 -10.23
C ALA A 259 7.57 15.35 -10.17
N ILE A 260 7.64 14.41 -11.12
CA ILE A 260 6.71 13.27 -11.16
C ILE A 260 6.93 12.33 -9.97
N ALA A 261 8.19 12.00 -9.66
CA ALA A 261 8.51 11.15 -8.51
C ALA A 261 7.99 11.75 -7.20
N THR A 262 8.19 13.06 -6.99
CA THR A 262 7.71 13.75 -5.79
C THR A 262 6.18 13.81 -5.73
N ILE A 263 5.51 14.09 -6.85
CA ILE A 263 4.05 14.14 -6.93
C ILE A 263 3.43 12.77 -6.59
N ILE A 264 4.00 11.68 -7.11
CA ILE A 264 3.52 10.31 -6.82
C ILE A 264 3.85 9.91 -5.38
N ALA A 265 5.00 10.32 -4.83
CA ALA A 265 5.31 10.11 -3.42
C ALA A 265 4.30 10.83 -2.51
N ILE A 266 3.90 12.06 -2.84
CA ILE A 266 2.86 12.81 -2.13
C ILE A 266 1.50 12.09 -2.26
N ASP A 267 1.14 11.57 -3.44
CA ASP A 267 -0.08 10.77 -3.62
C ASP A 267 -0.13 9.56 -2.67
N CYS A 268 1.00 8.86 -2.54
CA CYS A 268 1.13 7.73 -1.62
C CYS A 268 0.98 8.19 -0.16
N TRP A 269 1.57 9.32 0.20
CA TRP A 269 1.46 9.91 1.55
C TRP A 269 0.03 10.33 1.90
N LEU A 270 -0.70 10.91 0.94
CA LEU A 270 -2.10 11.31 1.10
C LEU A 270 -3.07 10.11 1.24
N SER A 271 -2.57 8.89 1.11
CA SER A 271 -3.32 7.63 1.20
C SER A 271 -2.84 6.74 2.36
N VAL A 272 -2.23 7.34 3.39
CA VAL A 272 -1.59 6.62 4.51
C VAL A 272 -2.56 5.77 5.33
N ASP A 273 -3.83 6.16 5.37
CA ASP A 273 -4.93 5.42 5.97
C ASP A 273 -5.06 4.02 5.31
N VAL A 274 -4.96 3.97 3.99
CA VAL A 274 -5.04 2.71 3.24
C VAL A 274 -3.71 1.97 3.20
N VAL A 275 -2.56 2.67 3.28
CA VAL A 275 -1.24 2.03 3.47
C VAL A 275 -1.23 1.17 4.74
N THR A 276 -1.80 1.69 5.83
CA THR A 276 -1.93 0.95 7.09
C THR A 276 -2.73 -0.34 6.91
N LEU A 277 -3.87 -0.27 6.22
CA LEU A 277 -4.69 -1.43 5.89
C LEU A 277 -3.94 -2.41 4.97
N ALA A 278 -3.20 -1.91 3.99
CA ALA A 278 -2.41 -2.73 3.08
C ALA A 278 -1.30 -3.50 3.79
N ILE A 279 -0.65 -2.93 4.80
CA ILE A 279 0.34 -3.63 5.64
C ILE A 279 -0.31 -4.75 6.45
N MET A 280 -1.51 -4.52 6.97
CA MET A 280 -2.25 -5.58 7.66
C MET A 280 -2.67 -6.71 6.71
N ARG A 281 -3.13 -6.37 5.50
CA ARG A 281 -3.45 -7.32 4.43
C ARG A 281 -2.22 -8.12 3.98
N ALA A 282 -1.08 -7.47 3.82
CA ALA A 282 0.20 -8.09 3.47
C ALA A 282 0.72 -9.05 4.55
N SER A 283 0.28 -8.89 5.80
CA SER A 283 0.62 -9.79 6.91
C SER A 283 -0.30 -11.04 6.97
N GLN A 284 -1.33 -11.14 6.12
CA GLN A 284 -2.28 -12.26 6.12
C GLN A 284 -1.78 -13.46 5.32
N SER A 285 -1.03 -14.36 5.95
CA SER A 285 -0.55 -15.60 5.29
C SER A 285 -1.66 -16.58 4.90
N ASN A 286 -2.82 -16.53 5.57
CA ASN A 286 -3.92 -17.46 5.32
C ASN A 286 -4.74 -17.14 4.05
N ASN A 287 -4.66 -15.92 3.53
CA ASN A 287 -5.37 -15.51 2.31
C ASN A 287 -4.39 -14.86 1.32
N LEU A 288 -3.81 -15.70 0.45
CA LEU A 288 -2.80 -15.30 -0.52
C LEU A 288 -3.28 -14.15 -1.44
N THR A 289 -4.57 -14.12 -1.81
CA THR A 289 -5.11 -13.06 -2.66
C THR A 289 -5.07 -11.70 -1.96
N VAL A 290 -5.52 -11.65 -0.70
CA VAL A 290 -5.49 -10.42 0.12
C VAL A 290 -4.04 -9.98 0.38
N MET A 291 -3.16 -10.94 0.63
CA MET A 291 -1.73 -10.71 0.83
C MET A 291 -1.07 -10.09 -0.41
N VAL A 292 -1.27 -10.69 -1.59
CA VAL A 292 -0.73 -10.19 -2.86
C VAL A 292 -1.29 -8.82 -3.19
N LEU A 293 -2.59 -8.57 -2.93
CA LEU A 293 -3.19 -7.25 -3.12
C LEU A 293 -2.54 -6.20 -2.21
N GLY A 294 -2.25 -6.56 -0.95
CA GLY A 294 -1.50 -5.73 -0.01
C GLY A 294 -0.11 -5.37 -0.53
N PHE A 295 0.67 -6.37 -0.99
CA PHE A 295 2.00 -6.11 -1.58
C PHE A 295 1.93 -5.27 -2.86
N LEU A 296 0.95 -5.53 -3.74
CA LEU A 296 0.76 -4.74 -4.96
C LEU A 296 0.44 -3.27 -4.63
N TYR A 297 -0.31 -3.00 -3.57
CA TYR A 297 -0.55 -1.64 -3.10
C TYR A 297 0.72 -1.02 -2.51
N LEU A 298 1.45 -1.77 -1.67
CA LEU A 298 2.67 -1.31 -1.02
C LEU A 298 3.83 -1.06 -1.98
N SER A 299 3.80 -1.65 -3.18
CA SER A 299 4.77 -1.32 -4.25
C SER A 299 4.80 0.18 -4.62
N ARG A 300 3.78 0.96 -4.23
CA ARG A 300 3.77 2.44 -4.36
C ARG A 300 4.78 3.14 -3.45
N THR A 301 5.24 2.51 -2.38
CA THR A 301 6.22 3.10 -1.44
C THR A 301 7.60 3.29 -2.06
N VAL A 302 7.92 2.53 -3.11
CA VAL A 302 9.15 2.67 -3.90
C VAL A 302 9.33 4.10 -4.46
N TRP A 303 8.24 4.84 -4.70
CA TRP A 303 8.30 6.22 -5.16
C TRP A 303 8.93 7.18 -4.15
N PHE A 304 8.90 6.87 -2.84
CA PHE A 304 9.64 7.64 -1.85
C PHE A 304 11.16 7.56 -2.09
N ALA A 305 11.66 6.36 -2.42
CA ALA A 305 13.08 6.16 -2.73
C ALA A 305 13.47 6.90 -4.02
N TYR A 306 12.66 6.81 -5.07
CA TYR A 306 12.91 7.57 -6.31
C TYR A 306 12.84 9.08 -6.12
N ALA A 307 11.88 9.58 -5.34
CA ALA A 307 11.80 11.00 -5.01
C ALA A 307 13.04 11.45 -4.24
N ALA A 308 13.46 10.68 -3.22
CA ALA A 308 14.68 10.97 -2.45
C ALA A 308 15.92 11.00 -3.35
N LEU A 309 16.09 10.04 -4.25
CA LEU A 309 17.21 10.03 -5.21
C LEU A 309 17.19 11.23 -6.13
N CYS A 310 16.04 11.57 -6.71
CA CYS A 310 15.93 12.72 -7.61
C CYS A 310 16.19 14.05 -6.90
N ILE A 311 15.72 14.19 -5.66
CA ILE A 311 15.96 15.39 -4.84
C ILE A 311 17.43 15.48 -4.45
N THR A 312 18.03 14.38 -3.99
CA THR A 312 19.45 14.30 -3.64
C THR A 312 20.33 14.60 -4.84
N ASP A 313 20.07 13.99 -6.01
CA ASP A 313 20.79 14.26 -7.26
C ASP A 313 20.74 15.76 -7.59
N ARG A 314 19.55 16.36 -7.58
CA ARG A 314 19.37 17.79 -7.87
C ARG A 314 20.11 18.68 -6.87
N HIS A 315 20.19 18.27 -5.61
CA HIS A 315 20.93 18.98 -4.56
C HIS A 315 22.45 18.84 -4.76
N LEU A 316 22.95 17.63 -5.08
CA LEU A 316 24.35 17.38 -5.37
C LEU A 316 24.83 18.16 -6.60
N LYS A 317 24.03 18.18 -7.67
CA LYS A 317 24.27 19.00 -8.88
C LYS A 317 24.41 20.47 -8.53
N ARG A 318 23.51 20.98 -7.68
CA ARG A 318 23.50 22.39 -7.25
C ARG A 318 24.74 22.78 -6.42
N HIS A 319 25.32 21.83 -5.70
CA HIS A 319 26.50 22.03 -4.86
C HIS A 319 27.80 21.47 -5.46
N GLU A 320 27.76 20.99 -6.70
CA GLU A 320 28.90 20.41 -7.43
C GLU A 320 29.57 19.21 -6.69
N LYS A 321 28.81 18.49 -5.86
CA LYS A 321 29.30 17.37 -5.02
C LYS A 321 29.03 15.98 -5.61
N GLU A 322 28.77 15.90 -6.92
CA GLU A 322 28.47 14.63 -7.60
C GLU A 322 29.60 13.60 -7.43
N HIS A 323 30.86 14.08 -7.43
CA HIS A 323 32.06 13.26 -7.26
C HIS A 323 32.15 12.54 -5.90
N ALA A 324 31.37 12.96 -4.90
CA ALA A 324 31.36 12.34 -3.58
C ALA A 324 30.43 11.10 -3.49
N PHE A 325 29.63 10.84 -4.53
CA PHE A 325 28.64 9.76 -4.54
C PHE A 325 28.82 8.86 -5.77
N ALA A 326 28.60 7.56 -5.58
CA ALA A 326 28.56 6.60 -6.67
C ALA A 326 27.17 6.59 -7.32
N GLU A 327 27.13 6.28 -8.62
CA GLU A 327 25.87 6.08 -9.34
C GLU A 327 25.13 4.85 -8.78
N VAL A 328 23.83 5.00 -8.57
CA VAL A 328 22.96 3.94 -8.05
C VAL A 328 21.97 3.53 -9.13
N ASP A 329 21.90 2.23 -9.41
CA ASP A 329 20.93 1.68 -10.36
C ASP A 329 19.49 1.80 -9.79
N PRO A 330 18.56 2.45 -10.51
CA PRO A 330 17.16 2.53 -10.11
C PRO A 330 16.51 1.17 -9.83
N THR A 331 16.95 0.10 -10.50
CA THR A 331 16.44 -1.25 -10.29
C THR A 331 16.86 -1.84 -8.94
N LEU A 332 18.11 -1.60 -8.53
CA LEU A 332 18.60 -1.99 -7.20
C LEU A 332 17.86 -1.24 -6.10
N VAL A 333 17.51 0.03 -6.34
CA VAL A 333 16.72 0.84 -5.41
C VAL A 333 15.31 0.29 -5.29
N ALA A 334 14.70 -0.11 -6.41
CA ALA A 334 13.38 -0.74 -6.40
C ALA A 334 13.39 -2.03 -5.55
N ILE A 335 14.42 -2.86 -5.69
CA ILE A 335 14.57 -4.10 -4.94
C ILE A 335 14.81 -3.82 -3.45
N ALA A 336 15.63 -2.81 -3.11
CA ALA A 336 15.95 -2.49 -1.73
C ALA A 336 14.81 -1.80 -0.97
N ALA A 337 13.92 -1.11 -1.67
CA ALA A 337 12.78 -0.41 -1.08
C ALA A 337 11.51 -1.28 -0.98
N MET A 338 11.53 -2.48 -1.55
CA MET A 338 10.46 -3.49 -1.44
C MET A 338 10.74 -4.47 -0.30
#